data_AF-A0A0G1G6A4-F1
#
_entry.id   AF-A0A0G1G6A4-F1
#
_cell.length_a   1.000
_cell.length_b   1.000
_cell.length_c   1.000
_cell.angle_alpha   90.00
_cell.angle_beta   90.00
_cell.angle_gamma   90.00
#
_symmetry.space_group_name_H-M   'P 1'
#
loop_
_entity.id
_entity.type
_entity.pdbx_description
1 polymer ?
#
loop_
_entity_poly.entity_id
_entity_poly.type
_entity_poly.pdbx_seq_one_letter_code
_entity_poly.pdbx_strand_id
1 'polypeptide(L)'
;MITLIDIRDAIAQAKYINKKDQKSTLTQIDNLKDEDVSEELSTIIQKLLEQEVVRATEEAAKAEYELHSSVEKAVAEMNKVVSDHEQALSKIEADFEGALEKETENSDKNDADAIRKKLGI
;
A
#
# COMPACT_ATOMS: atom_id res chain seq x y z
N MET A 1 -1.08 27.62 -29.13
CA MET A 1 -1.73 26.94 -30.26
C MET A 1 -1.20 25.52 -30.27
N ILE A 2 -2.06 24.52 -30.29
CA ILE A 2 -1.66 23.10 -30.37
C ILE A 2 -1.42 22.79 -31.86
N THR A 3 -0.32 22.12 -32.19
CA THR A 3 0.08 21.75 -33.56
C THR A 3 -0.26 20.29 -33.88
N LEU A 4 -0.25 19.88 -35.17
CA LEU A 4 -0.38 18.45 -35.51
C LEU A 4 0.75 17.60 -34.90
N ILE A 5 1.95 18.17 -34.77
CA ILE A 5 3.08 17.47 -34.14
C ILE A 5 2.76 17.18 -32.67
N ASP A 6 2.22 18.15 -31.93
CA ASP A 6 1.82 17.95 -30.54
C ASP A 6 0.75 16.85 -30.41
N ILE A 7 -0.23 16.85 -31.32
CA ILE A 7 -1.31 15.85 -31.35
C ILE A 7 -0.75 14.46 -31.70
N ARG A 8 0.11 14.38 -32.69
CA ARG A 8 0.79 13.15 -33.10
C ARG A 8 1.56 12.56 -31.93
N ASP A 9 2.35 13.37 -31.23
CA ASP A 9 3.17 12.91 -30.11
C ASP A 9 2.29 12.47 -28.94
N ALA A 10 1.19 13.18 -28.65
CA ALA A 10 0.20 12.77 -27.66
C ALA A 10 -0.42 11.40 -28.00
N ILE A 11 -0.83 11.19 -29.26
CA ILE A 11 -1.38 9.91 -29.71
C ILE A 11 -0.30 8.82 -29.69
N ALA A 12 0.94 9.12 -30.04
CA ALA A 12 2.02 8.13 -30.05
C ALA A 12 2.40 7.65 -28.65
N GLN A 13 2.36 8.55 -27.66
CA GLN A 13 2.71 8.26 -26.27
C GLN A 13 1.55 7.66 -25.46
N ALA A 14 0.32 7.77 -25.96
CA ALA A 14 -0.86 7.20 -25.32
C ALA A 14 -0.72 5.68 -25.10
N LYS A 15 -1.04 5.25 -23.88
CA LYS A 15 -0.81 3.90 -23.38
C LYS A 15 -2.05 3.01 -23.53
N TYR A 16 -3.23 3.59 -23.42
CA TYR A 16 -4.50 2.90 -23.25
C TYR A 16 -5.38 2.92 -24.51
N ILE A 17 -5.02 3.70 -25.52
CA ILE A 17 -5.60 3.64 -26.87
C ILE A 17 -5.30 2.28 -27.52
N ASN A 18 -6.27 1.73 -28.27
CA ASN A 18 -6.06 0.53 -29.08
C ASN A 18 -4.95 0.76 -30.13
N LYS A 19 -3.97 -0.15 -30.17
CA LYS A 19 -2.82 -0.08 -31.09
C LYS A 19 -3.19 0.00 -32.57
N LYS A 20 -4.29 -0.63 -32.99
CA LYS A 20 -4.77 -0.55 -34.37
C LYS A 20 -5.23 0.87 -34.73
N ASP A 21 -6.06 1.46 -33.87
CA ASP A 21 -6.63 2.79 -34.09
C ASP A 21 -5.56 3.86 -33.92
N GLN A 22 -4.69 3.72 -32.91
CA GLN A 22 -3.50 4.55 -32.72
C GLN A 22 -2.63 4.57 -33.99
N LYS A 23 -2.27 3.41 -34.53
CA LYS A 23 -1.43 3.32 -35.73
C LYS A 23 -2.11 3.92 -36.97
N SER A 24 -3.40 3.64 -37.15
CA SER A 24 -4.18 4.18 -38.27
C SER A 24 -4.22 5.70 -38.23
N THR A 25 -4.54 6.28 -37.08
CA THR A 25 -4.63 7.73 -36.89
C THR A 25 -3.27 8.41 -37.03
N LEU A 26 -2.20 7.82 -36.47
CA LEU A 26 -0.83 8.34 -36.67
C LEU A 26 -0.43 8.36 -38.15
N THR A 27 -0.76 7.30 -38.89
CA THR A 27 -0.49 7.25 -40.34
C THR A 27 -1.25 8.36 -41.08
N GLN A 28 -2.48 8.66 -40.68
CA GLN A 28 -3.24 9.76 -41.28
C GLN A 28 -2.62 11.12 -40.94
N ILE A 29 -2.23 11.35 -39.69
CA ILE A 29 -1.58 12.59 -39.26
C ILE A 29 -0.24 12.80 -39.96
N ASP A 30 0.60 11.76 -40.07
CA ASP A 30 1.92 11.83 -40.73
C ASP A 30 1.84 12.22 -42.22
N ASN A 31 0.67 12.03 -42.86
CA ASN A 31 0.44 12.36 -44.27
C ASN A 31 -0.22 13.74 -44.47
N LEU A 32 -0.54 14.46 -43.41
CA LEU A 32 -1.22 15.76 -43.47
C LEU A 32 -0.26 16.92 -43.27
N LYS A 33 -0.62 18.06 -43.86
CA LYS A 33 -0.08 19.36 -43.48
C LYS A 33 -1.00 19.98 -42.43
N ASP A 34 -0.47 20.86 -41.58
CA ASP A 34 -1.22 21.49 -40.47
C ASP A 34 -2.54 22.16 -40.91
N GLU A 35 -2.63 22.60 -42.17
CA GLU A 35 -3.79 23.29 -42.74
C GLU A 35 -4.91 22.33 -43.24
N ASP A 36 -4.64 21.02 -43.33
CA ASP A 36 -5.47 20.04 -44.04
C ASP A 36 -6.26 19.10 -43.09
N VAL A 37 -6.37 19.42 -41.80
CA VAL A 37 -7.04 18.54 -40.83
C VAL A 37 -8.56 18.54 -41.06
N SER A 38 -9.10 17.40 -41.48
CA SER A 38 -10.54 17.22 -41.65
C SER A 38 -11.27 17.15 -40.30
N GLU A 39 -12.55 17.55 -40.30
CA GLU A 39 -13.43 17.46 -39.13
C GLU A 39 -13.61 16.02 -38.65
N GLU A 40 -13.63 15.07 -39.59
CA GLU A 40 -13.68 13.63 -39.29
C GLU A 40 -12.43 13.16 -38.53
N LEU A 41 -11.24 13.56 -38.99
CA LEU A 41 -10.00 13.21 -38.31
C LEU A 41 -9.90 13.88 -36.94
N SER A 42 -10.29 15.14 -36.81
CA SER A 42 -10.40 15.81 -35.51
C SER A 42 -11.30 15.05 -34.55
N THR A 43 -12.46 14.56 -35.03
CA THR A 43 -13.39 13.76 -34.23
C THR A 43 -12.76 12.43 -33.78
N ILE A 44 -12.01 11.77 -34.66
CA ILE A 44 -11.30 10.52 -34.33
C ILE A 44 -10.23 10.79 -33.27
N ILE A 45 -9.40 11.81 -33.47
CA ILE A 45 -8.36 12.23 -32.53
C ILE A 45 -8.96 12.51 -31.15
N GLN A 46 -10.04 13.29 -31.09
CA GLN A 46 -10.71 13.63 -29.85
C GLN A 46 -11.18 12.37 -29.11
N LYS A 47 -11.87 11.46 -29.80
CA LYS A 47 -12.33 10.19 -29.20
C LYS A 47 -11.18 9.35 -28.66
N LEU A 48 -10.06 9.30 -29.37
CA LEU A 48 -8.89 8.53 -28.94
C LEU A 48 -8.24 9.14 -27.69
N LEU A 49 -8.15 10.48 -27.63
CA LEU A 49 -7.66 11.17 -26.44
C LEU A 49 -8.62 11.01 -25.25
N GLU A 50 -9.93 11.06 -25.47
CA GLU A 50 -10.93 10.80 -24.43
C GLU A 50 -10.80 9.37 -23.87
N GLN A 51 -10.62 8.37 -24.73
CA GLN A 51 -10.37 6.98 -24.32
C GLN A 51 -9.12 6.85 -23.46
N GLU A 52 -8.03 7.53 -23.84
CA GLU A 52 -6.79 7.55 -23.07
C GLU A 52 -7.03 8.11 -21.67
N VAL A 53 -7.70 9.26 -21.57
CA VAL A 53 -7.95 9.95 -20.30
C VAL A 53 -8.87 9.12 -19.39
N VAL A 54 -9.96 8.58 -19.93
CA VAL A 54 -10.91 7.77 -19.16
C VAL A 54 -10.20 6.53 -18.58
N ARG A 55 -9.49 5.77 -19.42
CA ARG A 55 -8.79 4.56 -18.95
C ARG A 55 -7.66 4.88 -17.98
N ALA A 56 -6.88 5.93 -18.24
CA ALA A 56 -5.83 6.34 -17.32
C ALA A 56 -6.41 6.68 -15.93
N THR A 57 -7.58 7.31 -15.89
CA THR A 57 -8.27 7.66 -14.65
C THR A 57 -8.81 6.42 -13.93
N GLU A 58 -9.41 5.48 -14.68
CA GLU A 58 -9.90 4.21 -14.12
C GLU A 58 -8.77 3.36 -13.53
N GLU A 59 -7.64 3.24 -14.23
CA GLU A 59 -6.47 2.49 -13.76
C GLU A 59 -5.83 3.17 -12.54
N ALA A 60 -5.77 4.50 -12.50
CA ALA A 60 -5.28 5.23 -11.34
C ALA A 60 -6.18 5.00 -10.11
N ALA A 61 -7.51 5.10 -10.28
CA ALA A 61 -8.47 4.86 -9.21
C ALA A 61 -8.42 3.41 -8.70
N LYS A 62 -8.25 2.44 -9.61
CA LYS A 62 -8.09 1.03 -9.25
C LYS A 62 -6.79 0.80 -8.46
N ALA A 63 -5.68 1.37 -8.91
CA ALA A 63 -4.39 1.26 -8.21
C ALA A 63 -4.45 1.90 -6.81
N GLU A 64 -5.12 3.04 -6.67
CA GLU A 64 -5.36 3.69 -5.38
C GLU A 64 -6.17 2.80 -4.44
N TYR A 65 -7.25 2.19 -4.93
CA TYR A 65 -8.07 1.25 -4.16
C TYR A 65 -7.27 0.02 -3.69
N GLU A 66 -6.49 -0.59 -4.59
CA GLU A 66 -5.65 -1.76 -4.27
C GLU A 66 -4.59 -1.41 -3.22
N LEU A 67 -3.95 -0.24 -3.35
CA LEU A 67 -2.98 0.26 -2.37
C LEU A 67 -3.64 0.50 -1.01
N HIS A 68 -4.80 1.17 -0.96
CA HIS A 68 -5.52 1.43 0.27
C HIS A 68 -5.91 0.12 0.97
N SER A 69 -6.47 -0.84 0.23
CA SER A 69 -6.83 -2.15 0.77
C SER A 69 -5.60 -2.92 1.30
N SER A 70 -4.46 -2.83 0.62
CA SER A 70 -3.22 -3.46 1.09
C SER A 70 -2.71 -2.82 2.39
N VAL A 71 -2.80 -1.49 2.52
CA VAL A 71 -2.40 -0.77 3.73
C VAL A 71 -3.32 -1.14 4.90
N GLU A 72 -4.63 -1.19 4.69
CA GLU A 72 -5.58 -1.61 5.72
C GLU A 72 -5.27 -3.01 6.27
N LYS A 73 -4.97 -3.98 5.38
CA LYS A 73 -4.58 -5.34 5.79
C LYS A 73 -3.29 -5.34 6.59
N ALA A 74 -2.27 -4.61 6.14
CA ALA A 74 -1.00 -4.53 6.85
C ALA A 74 -1.15 -3.90 8.26
N VAL A 75 -1.98 -2.87 8.39
CA VAL A 75 -2.29 -2.25 9.69
C VAL A 75 -3.02 -3.24 10.60
N ALA A 76 -3.99 -3.99 10.07
CA ALA A 76 -4.69 -5.01 10.85
C ALA A 76 -3.76 -6.12 11.35
N GLU A 77 -2.82 -6.57 10.51
CA GLU A 77 -1.80 -7.55 10.87
C GLU A 77 -0.84 -7.00 11.93
N MET A 78 -0.38 -5.75 11.79
CA MET A 78 0.47 -5.09 12.79
C MET A 78 -0.24 -4.97 14.15
N ASN A 79 -1.51 -4.55 14.17
CA ASN A 79 -2.28 -4.44 15.40
C ASN A 79 -2.44 -5.79 16.11
N LYS A 80 -2.58 -6.87 15.34
CA LYS A 80 -2.60 -8.22 15.90
C LYS A 80 -1.25 -8.59 16.54
N VAL A 81 -0.13 -8.32 15.86
CA VAL A 81 1.22 -8.59 16.39
C VAL A 81 1.48 -7.79 17.67
N VAL A 82 1.03 -6.54 17.74
CA VAL A 82 1.12 -5.71 18.96
C VAL A 82 0.31 -6.35 20.09
N SER A 83 -0.96 -6.70 19.85
CA SER A 83 -1.80 -7.38 20.85
C SER A 83 -1.19 -8.71 21.32
N ASP A 84 -0.67 -9.53 20.42
CA ASP A 84 -0.04 -10.80 20.77
C ASP A 84 1.21 -10.59 21.64
N HIS A 85 2.00 -9.54 21.35
CA HIS A 85 3.14 -9.14 22.18
C HIS A 85 2.73 -8.62 23.55
N GLU A 86 1.69 -7.77 23.62
CA GLU A 86 1.17 -7.25 24.90
C GLU A 86 0.73 -8.41 25.80
N GLN A 87 0.01 -9.39 25.26
CA GLN A 87 -0.38 -10.58 26.01
C GLN A 87 0.81 -11.42 26.48
N ALA A 88 1.83 -11.59 25.62
CA ALA A 88 3.04 -12.31 25.99
C ALA A 88 3.80 -11.61 27.12
N LEU A 89 3.91 -10.28 27.07
CA LEU A 89 4.53 -9.47 28.12
C LEU A 89 3.78 -9.59 29.44
N SER A 90 2.45 -9.44 29.45
CA SER A 90 1.67 -9.59 30.69
C SER A 90 1.82 -10.97 31.32
N LYS A 91 1.98 -12.03 30.51
CA LYS A 91 2.27 -13.36 31.03
C LYS A 91 3.66 -13.44 31.68
N ILE A 92 4.66 -12.86 31.03
CA ILE A 92 6.02 -12.81 31.59
C ILE A 92 6.04 -12.03 32.90
N GLU A 93 5.35 -10.89 32.97
CA GLU A 93 5.23 -10.08 34.19
C GLU A 93 4.58 -10.89 35.33
N ALA A 94 3.49 -11.60 35.06
CA ALA A 94 2.83 -12.46 36.05
C ALA A 94 3.71 -13.63 36.50
N ASP A 95 4.45 -14.26 35.58
CA ASP A 95 5.39 -15.34 35.90
C ASP A 95 6.54 -14.82 36.78
N PHE A 96 7.05 -13.61 36.51
CA PHE A 96 8.07 -12.96 37.33
C PHE A 96 7.55 -12.58 38.72
N GLU A 97 6.36 -11.99 38.81
CA GLU A 97 5.75 -11.62 40.09
C GLU A 97 5.52 -12.86 40.97
N GLY A 98 4.97 -13.94 40.41
CA GLY A 98 4.78 -15.20 41.13
C GLY A 98 6.09 -15.90 41.51
N ALA A 99 7.18 -15.71 40.75
CA ALA A 99 8.50 -16.19 41.14
C ALA A 99 9.08 -15.39 42.32
N LEU A 100 8.94 -14.06 42.31
CA LEU A 100 9.39 -13.18 43.39
C LEU A 100 8.65 -13.44 44.71
N GLU A 101 7.34 -13.67 44.67
CA GLU A 101 6.56 -14.04 45.86
C GLU A 101 7.07 -15.34 46.48
N LYS A 102 7.32 -16.37 45.66
CA LYS A 102 7.87 -17.65 46.13
C LYS A 102 9.28 -17.52 46.71
N GLU A 103 10.14 -16.72 46.08
CA GLU A 103 11.49 -16.45 46.57
C GLU A 103 11.44 -15.76 47.94
N THR A 104 10.57 -14.76 48.08
CA THR A 104 10.37 -14.00 49.33
C THR A 104 9.86 -14.91 50.45
N GLU A 105 8.83 -15.72 50.19
CA GLU A 105 8.32 -16.69 51.16
C GLU A 105 9.36 -17.72 51.60
N ASN A 106 10.24 -18.15 50.69
CA ASN A 106 11.29 -19.10 50.99
C ASN A 106 12.45 -18.46 51.79
N SER A 107 12.80 -17.21 51.49
CA SER A 107 13.82 -16.47 52.26
C SER A 107 13.38 -16.28 53.71
N ASP A 108 12.15 -15.77 53.92
CA ASP A 108 11.63 -15.52 55.27
C ASP A 108 11.57 -16.79 56.13
N LYS A 109 11.21 -17.94 55.53
CA LYS A 109 11.21 -19.24 56.23
C LYS A 109 12.62 -19.71 56.55
N ASN A 110 13.55 -19.64 55.60
CA ASN A 110 14.92 -20.09 55.79
C ASN A 110 15.67 -19.22 56.80
N ASP A 111 15.45 -17.91 56.79
CA ASP A 111 16.07 -16.98 57.73
C ASP A 111 15.50 -17.18 59.15
N ALA A 112 14.19 -17.41 59.29
CA ALA A 112 13.56 -17.75 60.56
C ALA A 112 14.08 -19.09 61.13
N ASP A 113 14.21 -20.12 60.29
CA ASP A 113 14.74 -21.43 60.71
C ASP A 113 16.25 -21.38 61.02
N ALA A 114 17.02 -20.56 60.31
CA ALA A 114 18.43 -20.32 60.63
C ALA A 114 18.60 -19.61 61.98
N ILE A 115 17.71 -18.67 62.32
CA ILE A 115 17.67 -18.00 63.62
C ILE A 115 17.28 -19.00 64.72
N ARG A 116 16.22 -19.79 64.54
CA ARG A 116 15.81 -20.85 65.49
C ARG A 116 16.95 -21.82 65.78
N LYS A 117 17.63 -22.31 64.74
CA LYS A 117 18.79 -23.20 64.86
C LYS A 117 19.96 -22.58 65.60
N LYS A 118 20.23 -21.28 65.41
CA LYS A 118 21.26 -20.55 66.18
C LYS A 118 20.85 -20.31 67.65
N LEU A 119 19.56 -20.15 67.91
CA LEU A 119 19.00 -19.95 69.25
C LEU A 119 18.76 -21.26 70.02
N GLY A 120 18.93 -22.42 69.37
CA GLY A 120 18.81 -23.74 70.01
C GLY A 120 17.39 -24.13 70.42
N ILE A 121 16.39 -23.55 69.73
CA ILE A 121 14.94 -23.78 69.91
C ILE A 121 14.32 -24.38 68.65
#